data_AF-A0AAV1IH52-F1
#
_entry.id   AF-A0AAV1IH52-F1
#
_cell.length_a   1.000
_cell.length_b   1.000
_cell.length_c   1.000
_cell.angle_alpha   90.00
_cell.angle_beta   90.00
_cell.angle_gamma   90.00
#
_symmetry.space_group_name_H-M   'P 1'
#
loop_
_entity.id
_entity.type
_entity.pdbx_description
1 polymer ?
#
loop_
_entity_poly.entity_id
_entity_poly.type
_entity_poly.pdbx_seq_one_letter_code
_entity_poly.pdbx_strand_id
1 'polypeptide(L)'
;MTALRRCIQKTIASGHRCVHATVSVQPQEQVSFDSVATAITPAHRQALLEKGYTVIDGVFNAATCQTFRYEILSLRDQSLLHLNSTHLVKGNSTRLLPKHGIYEAEVADKAIQGAAPVIAAFQRDRTLLTMLSLYLPSLPLHQQLIKVQLNKGDGSCFPLHYDSDESVDSRRLTAILYLNPDWREGDGGELQLYPWPHAPVTVAPLHNRLLIFSTCRMLHRVLPSRRERLCFTTWMSVLKPRAAPPSLSQIHQKSQSGALAADALLAEVEVRKALAMLDFREEWQRSLQQSHRAEAGSRALLDDFEAKAGVMQQALEALGVRDRQEARQRAAGLCMGGSAWL
;
A
#
# COMPACT_ATOMS: atom_id res chain seq x y z
N MET A 1 8.80 -12.63 -54.50
CA MET A 1 8.01 -13.87 -54.37
C MET A 1 8.86 -15.14 -54.63
N THR A 2 10.13 -15.17 -54.22
CA THR A 2 10.96 -16.40 -54.28
C THR A 2 12.23 -16.18 -53.45
N ALA A 3 12.15 -16.52 -52.17
CA ALA A 3 13.31 -16.68 -51.27
C ALA A 3 12.95 -17.38 -49.95
N LEU A 4 11.65 -17.48 -49.61
CA LEU A 4 11.18 -18.04 -48.33
C LEU A 4 10.62 -19.47 -48.38
N ARG A 5 10.90 -20.24 -49.46
CA ARG A 5 10.32 -21.60 -49.66
C ARG A 5 11.32 -22.76 -49.70
N ARG A 6 12.58 -22.57 -49.30
CA ARG A 6 13.58 -23.66 -49.30
C ARG A 6 14.12 -24.09 -47.93
N CYS A 7 13.60 -23.55 -46.83
CA CYS A 7 14.04 -23.94 -45.48
C CYS A 7 13.03 -24.81 -44.70
N ILE A 8 11.96 -25.29 -45.34
CA ILE A 8 10.97 -26.20 -44.73
C ILE A 8 10.97 -27.51 -45.51
N GLN A 9 12.09 -28.25 -45.49
CA GLN A 9 12.08 -29.66 -45.93
C GLN A 9 13.30 -30.50 -45.49
N LYS A 10 14.09 -30.06 -44.51
CA LYS A 10 15.18 -30.87 -43.94
C LYS A 10 15.32 -30.74 -42.43
N THR A 11 14.27 -31.09 -41.70
CA THR A 11 14.40 -31.50 -40.28
C THR A 11 13.34 -32.55 -39.92
N ILE A 12 13.27 -33.63 -40.69
CA ILE A 12 12.66 -34.90 -40.24
C ILE A 12 13.82 -35.86 -40.01
N ALA A 13 14.53 -35.69 -38.89
CA ALA A 13 15.49 -36.65 -38.33
C ALA A 13 16.17 -36.05 -37.08
N SER A 14 15.43 -35.93 -35.98
CA SER A 14 15.98 -36.02 -34.61
C SER A 14 14.80 -35.92 -33.63
N GLY A 15 14.52 -37.04 -32.96
CA GLY A 15 13.41 -37.19 -32.03
C GLY A 15 13.62 -36.43 -30.73
N HIS A 16 13.31 -35.13 -30.71
CA HIS A 16 13.07 -34.38 -29.49
C HIS A 16 11.61 -33.91 -29.50
N ARG A 17 10.75 -34.59 -28.73
CA ARG A 17 9.38 -34.15 -28.49
C ARG A 17 9.45 -32.83 -27.71
N CYS A 18 9.27 -31.72 -28.41
CA CYS A 18 8.90 -30.47 -27.76
C CYS A 18 7.45 -30.66 -27.27
N VAL A 19 7.29 -30.94 -25.98
CA VAL A 19 5.98 -31.01 -25.33
C VAL A 19 5.50 -29.57 -25.17
N HIS A 20 4.91 -29.01 -26.22
CA HIS A 20 4.03 -27.86 -26.04
C HIS A 20 2.81 -28.36 -25.27
N ALA A 21 2.87 -28.25 -23.94
CA ALA A 21 1.70 -28.38 -23.10
C ALA A 21 0.79 -27.18 -23.42
N THR A 22 -0.10 -27.36 -24.41
CA THR A 22 -1.28 -26.52 -24.57
C THR A 22 -2.11 -26.73 -23.31
N VAL A 23 -2.01 -25.80 -22.36
CA VAL A 23 -2.94 -25.73 -21.24
C VAL A 23 -4.30 -25.44 -21.84
N SER A 24 -5.11 -26.48 -21.97
CA SER A 24 -6.55 -26.38 -22.21
C SER A 24 -7.11 -25.53 -21.08
N VAL A 25 -7.54 -24.31 -21.40
CA VAL A 25 -8.36 -23.50 -20.51
C VAL A 25 -9.69 -24.24 -20.39
N GLN A 26 -9.82 -25.04 -19.34
CA GLN A 26 -11.08 -25.63 -18.92
C GLN A 26 -12.10 -24.49 -18.70
N PRO A 27 -13.41 -24.73 -18.87
CA PRO A 27 -14.44 -23.75 -18.52
C PRO A 27 -14.16 -23.27 -17.10
N GLN A 28 -14.05 -21.96 -16.88
CA GLN A 28 -13.70 -21.38 -15.58
C GLN A 28 -14.60 -21.98 -14.50
N GLU A 29 -14.06 -22.91 -13.70
CA GLU A 29 -14.62 -23.21 -12.39
C GLU A 29 -14.78 -21.86 -11.69
N GLN A 30 -15.98 -21.60 -11.19
CA GLN A 30 -16.28 -20.35 -10.50
C GLN A 30 -15.32 -20.24 -9.31
N VAL A 31 -14.33 -19.35 -9.43
CA VAL A 31 -13.31 -19.17 -8.38
C VAL A 31 -14.02 -18.68 -7.12
N SER A 32 -14.02 -19.52 -6.09
CA SER A 32 -14.53 -19.15 -4.77
C SER A 32 -13.44 -18.44 -3.97
N PHE A 33 -13.84 -17.39 -3.25
CA PHE A 33 -13.00 -16.69 -2.28
C PHE A 33 -13.46 -16.93 -0.83
N ASP A 34 -14.22 -18.00 -0.57
CA ASP A 34 -14.80 -18.30 0.77
C ASP A 34 -13.74 -18.40 1.87
N SER A 35 -12.51 -18.79 1.53
CA SER A 35 -11.36 -18.77 2.45
C SER A 35 -11.10 -17.40 3.10
N VAL A 36 -11.47 -16.29 2.44
CA VAL A 36 -11.38 -14.94 3.01
C VAL A 36 -12.33 -14.78 4.20
N ALA A 37 -13.51 -15.42 4.15
CA ALA A 37 -14.50 -15.35 5.22
C ALA A 37 -13.98 -15.93 6.54
N THR A 38 -13.20 -17.01 6.46
CA THR A 38 -12.63 -17.68 7.64
C THR A 38 -11.28 -17.11 8.05
N ALA A 39 -10.55 -16.45 7.13
CA ALA A 39 -9.25 -15.85 7.41
C ALA A 39 -9.34 -14.61 8.32
N ILE A 40 -10.44 -13.85 8.28
CA ILE A 40 -10.61 -12.64 9.10
C ILE A 40 -11.30 -12.99 10.42
N THR A 41 -10.69 -12.62 11.54
CA THR A 41 -11.13 -13.05 12.88
C THR A 41 -11.26 -11.83 13.81
N PRO A 42 -11.90 -11.99 14.98
CA PRO A 42 -11.92 -10.95 16.01
C PRO A 42 -10.53 -10.48 16.47
N ALA A 43 -9.50 -11.33 16.39
CA ALA A 43 -8.13 -10.92 16.72
C ALA A 43 -7.57 -9.92 15.70
N HIS A 44 -7.89 -10.08 14.41
CA HIS A 44 -7.51 -9.14 13.36
C HIS A 44 -8.19 -7.79 13.53
N ARG A 45 -9.47 -7.79 13.96
CA ARG A 45 -10.17 -6.57 14.38
C ARG A 45 -9.43 -5.87 15.51
N GLN A 46 -9.10 -6.59 16.58
CA GLN A 46 -8.41 -6.02 17.73
C GLN A 46 -7.08 -5.40 17.33
N ALA A 47 -6.27 -6.11 16.51
CA ALA A 47 -5.01 -5.59 16.00
C ALA A 47 -5.19 -4.30 15.18
N LEU A 48 -6.20 -4.23 14.30
CA LEU A 48 -6.49 -3.00 13.55
C LEU A 48 -6.88 -1.83 14.45
N LEU A 49 -7.68 -2.06 15.50
CA LEU A 49 -8.12 -1.02 16.43
C LEU A 49 -6.97 -0.52 17.33
N GLU A 50 -6.09 -1.41 17.78
CA GLU A 50 -5.01 -1.10 18.73
C GLU A 50 -3.73 -0.62 18.04
N LYS A 51 -3.37 -1.26 16.92
CA LYS A 51 -2.07 -1.07 16.24
C LYS A 51 -2.19 -0.35 14.90
N GLY A 52 -3.40 -0.28 14.33
CA GLY A 52 -3.64 0.29 13.00
C GLY A 52 -3.26 -0.61 11.83
N TYR A 53 -2.84 -1.84 12.10
CA TYR A 53 -2.54 -2.85 11.09
C TYR A 53 -2.77 -4.28 11.63
N THR A 54 -2.93 -5.24 10.71
CA THR A 54 -2.96 -6.67 10.99
C THR A 54 -2.35 -7.47 9.83
N VAL A 55 -1.68 -8.57 10.15
CA VAL A 55 -1.07 -9.50 9.19
C VAL A 55 -1.83 -10.82 9.24
N ILE A 56 -2.18 -11.37 8.09
CA ILE A 56 -2.90 -12.64 7.95
C ILE A 56 -2.14 -13.49 6.93
N ASP A 57 -1.65 -14.65 7.35
CA ASP A 57 -0.94 -15.60 6.50
C ASP A 57 -1.87 -16.71 6.05
N GLY A 58 -1.68 -17.21 4.83
CA GLY A 58 -2.40 -18.39 4.34
C GLY A 58 -3.84 -18.09 3.90
N VAL A 59 -4.14 -16.88 3.42
CA VAL A 59 -5.52 -16.46 3.13
C VAL A 59 -6.17 -17.27 2.02
N PHE A 60 -5.45 -17.53 0.94
CA PHE A 60 -5.97 -18.26 -0.22
C PHE A 60 -5.37 -19.65 -0.34
N ASN A 61 -6.02 -20.54 -1.09
CA ASN A 61 -5.40 -21.81 -1.45
C ASN A 61 -4.25 -21.61 -2.47
N ALA A 62 -3.40 -22.64 -2.61
CA ALA A 62 -2.22 -22.57 -3.48
C ALA A 62 -2.57 -22.30 -4.96
N ALA A 63 -3.66 -22.88 -5.47
CA ALA A 63 -4.08 -22.70 -6.87
C ALA A 63 -4.50 -21.26 -7.14
N THR A 64 -5.26 -20.63 -6.22
CA THR A 64 -5.65 -19.22 -6.33
C THR A 64 -4.43 -18.30 -6.31
N CYS A 65 -3.47 -18.53 -5.40
CA CYS A 65 -2.24 -17.73 -5.35
C CYS A 65 -1.38 -17.88 -6.62
N GLN A 66 -1.29 -19.10 -7.16
CA GLN A 66 -0.59 -19.37 -8.42
C GLN A 66 -1.26 -18.62 -9.58
N THR A 67 -2.58 -18.65 -9.66
CA THR A 67 -3.34 -17.92 -10.69
C THR A 67 -3.18 -16.41 -10.57
N PHE A 68 -3.30 -15.83 -9.37
CA PHE A 68 -3.04 -14.39 -9.17
C PHE A 68 -1.63 -14.00 -9.61
N ARG A 69 -0.61 -14.79 -9.25
CA ARG A 69 0.76 -14.53 -9.67
C ARG A 69 0.90 -14.62 -11.19
N TYR A 70 0.33 -15.65 -11.81
CA TYR A 70 0.35 -15.84 -13.26
C TYR A 70 -0.30 -14.66 -14.00
N GLU A 71 -1.46 -14.19 -13.54
CA GLU A 71 -2.16 -13.06 -14.17
C GLU A 71 -1.33 -11.77 -14.14
N ILE A 72 -0.66 -11.44 -13.02
CA ILE A 72 0.23 -10.27 -12.96
C ILE A 72 1.41 -10.41 -13.93
N LEU A 73 2.01 -11.61 -14.02
CA LEU A 73 3.10 -11.86 -14.97
C LEU A 73 2.60 -11.79 -16.42
N SER A 74 1.39 -12.27 -16.70
CA SER A 74 0.77 -12.16 -18.01
C SER A 74 0.51 -10.71 -18.42
N LEU A 75 0.07 -9.86 -17.49
CA LEU A 75 -0.07 -8.40 -17.74
C LEU A 75 1.27 -7.76 -18.14
N ARG A 76 2.37 -8.16 -17.48
CA ARG A 76 3.72 -7.71 -17.88
C ARG A 76 4.05 -8.16 -19.29
N ASP A 77 3.87 -9.45 -19.59
CA ASP A 77 4.26 -10.05 -20.87
C ASP A 77 3.43 -9.49 -22.04
N GLN A 78 2.19 -9.06 -21.76
CA GLN A 78 1.31 -8.36 -22.71
C GLN A 78 1.53 -6.83 -22.76
N SER A 79 2.50 -6.29 -22.02
CA SER A 79 2.78 -4.85 -21.93
C SER A 79 1.58 -4.01 -21.44
N LEU A 80 0.75 -4.59 -20.57
CA LEU A 80 -0.41 -3.94 -19.97
C LEU A 80 -0.09 -3.22 -18.65
N LEU A 81 1.12 -3.39 -18.12
CA LEU A 81 1.60 -2.62 -16.97
C LEU A 81 2.31 -1.34 -17.43
N HIS A 82 2.00 -0.22 -16.79
CA HIS A 82 2.69 1.05 -17.01
C HIS A 82 3.61 1.39 -15.83
N LEU A 83 4.57 2.29 -16.05
CA LEU A 83 5.54 2.68 -15.03
C LEU A 83 4.85 3.51 -13.93
N ASN A 84 4.98 3.11 -12.66
CA ASN A 84 4.46 3.88 -11.54
C ASN A 84 5.18 5.22 -11.47
N SER A 85 4.46 6.29 -11.10
CA SER A 85 5.03 7.62 -10.93
C SER A 85 4.51 8.29 -9.66
N THR A 86 5.34 9.13 -9.04
CA THR A 86 4.89 10.12 -8.07
C THR A 86 4.36 11.34 -8.80
N HIS A 87 3.16 11.78 -8.44
CA HIS A 87 2.52 12.96 -9.01
C HIS A 87 2.95 14.20 -8.21
N LEU A 88 3.73 15.07 -8.84
CA LEU A 88 4.12 16.36 -8.28
C LEU A 88 3.13 17.42 -8.78
N VAL A 89 2.22 17.82 -7.90
CA VAL A 89 1.21 18.85 -8.21
C VAL A 89 1.70 20.20 -7.71
N LYS A 90 1.92 21.16 -8.61
CA LYS A 90 2.27 22.55 -8.28
C LYS A 90 1.37 23.51 -9.05
N GLY A 91 0.49 24.20 -8.33
CA GLY A 91 -0.56 25.02 -8.94
C GLY A 91 -1.44 24.17 -9.86
N ASN A 92 -1.58 24.59 -11.12
CA ASN A 92 -2.36 23.87 -12.14
C ASN A 92 -1.52 22.87 -12.95
N SER A 93 -0.26 22.65 -12.59
CA SER A 93 0.64 21.72 -13.30
C SER A 93 0.85 20.43 -12.51
N THR A 94 0.79 19.29 -13.21
CA THR A 94 1.17 17.98 -12.67
C THR A 94 2.37 17.46 -13.43
N ARG A 95 3.47 17.20 -12.72
CA ARG A 95 4.64 16.52 -13.26
C ARG A 95 4.70 15.11 -12.71
N LEU A 96 4.92 14.13 -13.58
CA LEU A 96 5.13 12.75 -13.16
C LEU A 96 6.62 12.51 -12.96
N LEU A 97 6.99 12.00 -11.78
CA LEU A 97 8.33 11.52 -11.49
C LEU A 97 8.28 10.00 -11.46
N PRO A 98 8.77 9.30 -12.50
CA PRO A 98 8.69 7.86 -12.57
C PRO A 98 9.45 7.19 -11.44
N LYS A 99 8.97 6.03 -10.99
CA LYS A 99 9.70 5.17 -10.08
C LYS A 99 10.37 4.08 -10.87
N HIS A 100 11.70 4.07 -10.80
CA HIS A 100 12.51 3.06 -11.46
C HIS A 100 12.03 1.64 -11.10
N GLY A 101 11.91 0.77 -12.11
CA GLY A 101 11.67 -0.66 -11.91
C GLY A 101 10.29 -1.04 -11.35
N ILE A 102 9.36 -0.10 -11.15
CA ILE A 102 8.05 -0.35 -10.57
C ILE A 102 6.97 -0.14 -11.61
N TYR A 103 6.18 -1.18 -11.86
CA TYR A 103 5.10 -1.19 -12.84
C TYR A 103 3.77 -1.52 -12.18
N GLU A 104 2.69 -0.96 -12.69
CA GLU A 104 1.35 -1.12 -12.13
C GLU A 104 0.26 -1.12 -13.20
N ALA A 105 -0.93 -1.57 -12.79
CA ALA A 105 -2.15 -1.41 -13.57
C ALA A 105 -3.37 -1.41 -12.63
N GLU A 106 -4.37 -0.61 -12.98
CA GLU A 106 -5.65 -0.60 -12.26
C GLU A 106 -6.58 -1.66 -12.82
N VAL A 107 -7.12 -2.51 -11.96
CA VAL A 107 -8.03 -3.60 -12.36
C VAL A 107 -9.42 -3.06 -12.74
N ALA A 108 -9.67 -1.76 -12.56
CA ALA A 108 -10.85 -1.09 -13.09
C ALA A 108 -10.84 -1.01 -14.64
N ASP A 109 -9.67 -1.03 -15.27
CA ASP A 109 -9.53 -0.99 -16.73
C ASP A 109 -10.00 -2.30 -17.40
N LYS A 110 -10.77 -2.19 -18.49
CA LYS A 110 -11.37 -3.35 -19.18
C LYS A 110 -10.34 -4.29 -19.80
N ALA A 111 -9.24 -3.77 -20.35
CA ALA A 111 -8.17 -4.60 -20.90
C ALA A 111 -7.50 -5.41 -19.77
N ILE A 112 -7.29 -4.77 -18.62
CA ILE A 112 -6.74 -5.44 -17.44
C ILE A 112 -7.70 -6.51 -16.92
N GLN A 113 -9.01 -6.24 -16.89
CA GLN A 113 -10.00 -7.25 -16.49
C GLN A 113 -10.04 -8.47 -17.43
N GLY A 114 -9.84 -8.25 -18.74
CA GLY A 114 -9.77 -9.33 -19.71
C GLY A 114 -8.51 -10.19 -19.56
N ALA A 115 -7.38 -9.58 -19.23
CA ALA A 115 -6.10 -10.26 -19.08
C ALA A 115 -5.84 -10.84 -17.68
N ALA A 116 -6.52 -10.34 -16.65
CA ALA A 116 -6.45 -10.81 -15.27
C ALA A 116 -7.86 -11.10 -14.69
N PRO A 117 -8.60 -12.06 -15.25
CA PRO A 117 -10.00 -12.30 -14.90
C PRO A 117 -10.24 -12.73 -13.46
N VAL A 118 -9.31 -13.44 -12.82
CA VAL A 118 -9.46 -13.91 -11.43
C VAL A 118 -9.17 -12.79 -10.43
N ILE A 119 -8.16 -11.95 -10.66
CA ILE A 119 -7.97 -10.71 -9.88
C ILE A 119 -9.19 -9.78 -10.06
N ALA A 120 -9.72 -9.66 -11.29
CA ALA A 120 -10.93 -8.89 -11.55
C ALA A 120 -12.16 -9.46 -10.85
N ALA A 121 -12.28 -10.79 -10.75
CA ALA A 121 -13.32 -11.44 -9.96
C ALA A 121 -13.17 -11.12 -8.47
N PHE A 122 -11.95 -11.14 -7.94
CA PHE A 122 -11.68 -10.77 -6.55
C PHE A 122 -12.01 -9.29 -6.25
N GLN A 123 -11.75 -8.35 -7.17
CA GLN A 123 -12.17 -6.96 -7.02
C GLN A 123 -13.71 -6.82 -6.89
N ARG A 124 -14.47 -7.69 -7.54
CA ARG A 124 -15.94 -7.70 -7.45
C ARG A 124 -16.46 -8.46 -6.23
N ASP A 125 -15.67 -9.39 -5.69
CA ASP A 125 -16.03 -10.23 -4.55
C ASP A 125 -16.16 -9.43 -3.25
N ARG A 126 -17.33 -9.43 -2.63
CA ARG A 126 -17.58 -8.61 -1.45
C ARG A 126 -17.17 -9.26 -0.14
N THR A 127 -16.53 -10.43 -0.12
CA THR A 127 -16.28 -11.19 1.10
C THR A 127 -15.35 -10.43 2.05
N LEU A 128 -14.22 -9.92 1.53
CA LEU A 128 -13.27 -9.10 2.31
C LEU A 128 -13.95 -7.86 2.91
N LEU A 129 -14.65 -7.09 2.08
CA LEU A 129 -15.40 -5.89 2.49
C LEU A 129 -16.45 -6.21 3.57
N THR A 130 -17.20 -7.29 3.38
CA THR A 130 -18.27 -7.71 4.29
C THR A 130 -17.70 -8.10 5.64
N MET A 131 -16.69 -8.97 5.66
CA MET A 131 -16.08 -9.42 6.92
C MET A 131 -15.45 -8.26 7.70
N LEU A 132 -14.74 -7.36 7.03
CA LEU A 132 -14.17 -6.19 7.69
C LEU A 132 -15.27 -5.26 8.21
N SER A 133 -16.33 -5.01 7.46
CA SER A 133 -17.45 -4.16 7.90
C SER A 133 -18.23 -4.77 9.07
N LEU A 134 -18.37 -6.11 9.11
CA LEU A 134 -18.98 -6.82 10.23
C LEU A 134 -18.18 -6.66 11.52
N TYR A 135 -16.85 -6.77 11.43
CA TYR A 135 -15.99 -6.62 12.60
C TYR A 135 -15.71 -5.15 12.96
N LEU A 136 -15.83 -4.22 12.02
CA LEU A 136 -15.58 -2.79 12.18
C LEU A 136 -16.86 -1.98 11.88
N PRO A 137 -17.91 -2.08 12.72
CA PRO A 137 -19.21 -1.45 12.43
C PRO A 137 -19.14 0.09 12.38
N SER A 138 -18.13 0.70 13.00
CA SER A 138 -17.86 2.14 12.92
C SER A 138 -17.25 2.58 11.58
N LEU A 139 -16.88 1.63 10.72
CA LEU A 139 -16.21 1.85 9.45
C LEU A 139 -16.90 1.03 8.33
N PRO A 140 -18.11 1.41 7.89
CA PRO A 140 -18.85 0.66 6.87
C PRO A 140 -18.18 0.83 5.51
N LEU A 141 -17.54 -0.22 5.01
CA LEU A 141 -16.84 -0.19 3.72
C LEU A 141 -17.81 -0.55 2.59
N HIS A 142 -17.70 0.15 1.46
CA HIS A 142 -18.69 0.09 0.37
C HIS A 142 -18.10 -0.25 -0.98
N GLN A 143 -16.87 0.21 -1.23
CA GLN A 143 -16.18 0.03 -2.49
C GLN A 143 -14.80 -0.54 -2.22
N GLN A 144 -14.34 -1.40 -3.13
CA GLN A 144 -12.95 -1.81 -3.20
C GLN A 144 -12.42 -1.62 -4.62
N LEU A 145 -11.18 -1.17 -4.73
CA LEU A 145 -10.45 -1.05 -5.98
C LEU A 145 -9.09 -1.72 -5.83
N ILE A 146 -8.68 -2.47 -6.83
CA ILE A 146 -7.44 -3.21 -6.86
C ILE A 146 -6.49 -2.57 -7.88
N LYS A 147 -5.26 -2.36 -7.42
CA LYS A 147 -4.12 -2.06 -8.29
C LYS A 147 -3.10 -3.17 -8.18
N VAL A 148 -2.75 -3.77 -9.31
CA VAL A 148 -1.65 -4.75 -9.37
C VAL A 148 -0.32 -4.03 -9.47
N GLN A 149 0.73 -4.63 -8.91
CA GLN A 149 2.06 -4.06 -8.93
C GLN A 149 3.13 -5.13 -9.11
N LEU A 150 4.07 -4.83 -10.00
CA LEU A 150 5.31 -5.58 -10.21
C LEU A 150 6.49 -4.66 -9.97
N ASN A 151 7.28 -4.95 -8.95
CA ASN A 151 8.59 -4.35 -8.74
C ASN A 151 9.65 -5.32 -9.28
N LYS A 152 10.47 -4.88 -10.23
CA LYS A 152 11.50 -5.72 -10.89
C LYS A 152 12.69 -6.06 -9.98
N GLY A 153 12.86 -5.36 -8.85
CA GLY A 153 14.04 -5.47 -7.99
C GLY A 153 14.98 -4.29 -8.18
N ASP A 154 16.29 -4.55 -8.19
CA ASP A 154 17.36 -3.56 -8.37
C ASP A 154 17.32 -2.37 -7.39
N GLY A 155 16.86 -2.63 -6.16
CA GLY A 155 16.74 -1.63 -5.11
C GLY A 155 15.54 -0.69 -5.27
N SER A 156 14.63 -0.96 -6.21
CA SER A 156 13.42 -0.16 -6.39
C SER A 156 12.53 -0.24 -5.15
N CYS A 157 11.98 0.90 -4.73
CA CYS A 157 11.29 1.07 -3.45
C CYS A 157 10.28 2.23 -3.50
N PHE A 158 9.50 2.37 -2.42
CA PHE A 158 8.55 3.47 -2.24
C PHE A 158 8.99 4.35 -1.08
N PRO A 159 8.88 5.68 -1.20
CA PRO A 159 9.19 6.58 -0.11
C PRO A 159 8.21 6.41 1.06
N LEU A 160 8.55 7.00 2.19
CA LEU A 160 7.67 7.12 3.34
C LEU A 160 6.45 7.98 2.96
N HIS A 161 5.24 7.48 3.22
CA HIS A 161 3.99 8.16 2.91
C HIS A 161 2.80 7.59 3.71
N TYR A 162 1.70 8.33 3.66
CA TYR A 162 0.35 7.80 3.91
C TYR A 162 -0.30 7.55 2.55
N ASP A 163 -1.15 6.53 2.43
CA ASP A 163 -1.82 6.21 1.15
C ASP A 163 -2.81 7.28 0.72
N SER A 164 -3.41 7.96 1.71
CA SER A 164 -4.30 9.08 1.48
C SER A 164 -4.44 9.99 2.69
N ASP A 165 -5.25 11.04 2.54
CA ASP A 165 -5.66 11.93 3.61
C ASP A 165 -7.19 11.92 3.76
N GLU A 166 -7.68 11.94 5.01
CA GLU A 166 -9.12 11.88 5.31
C GLU A 166 -9.90 13.08 4.76
N SER A 167 -9.23 14.21 4.51
CA SER A 167 -9.84 15.44 4.03
C SER A 167 -10.19 15.44 2.54
N VAL A 168 -9.54 14.60 1.73
CA VAL A 168 -9.68 14.61 0.27
C VAL A 168 -10.12 13.27 -0.32
N ASP A 169 -10.22 12.23 0.51
CA ASP A 169 -10.42 10.85 0.06
C ASP A 169 -11.30 10.02 0.99
N SER A 170 -12.05 9.09 0.41
CA SER A 170 -12.94 8.16 1.11
C SER A 170 -12.30 6.81 1.42
N ARG A 171 -11.09 6.53 0.93
CA ARG A 171 -10.31 5.33 1.30
C ARG A 171 -10.04 5.30 2.80
N ARG A 172 -10.18 4.13 3.43
CA ARG A 172 -10.00 3.96 4.88
C ARG A 172 -9.12 2.78 5.25
N LEU A 173 -9.21 1.69 4.50
CA LEU A 173 -8.33 0.55 4.67
C LEU A 173 -7.57 0.25 3.38
N THR A 174 -6.29 -0.06 3.55
CA THR A 174 -5.43 -0.61 2.51
C THR A 174 -5.14 -2.05 2.86
N ALA A 175 -5.33 -2.95 1.89
CA ALA A 175 -4.94 -4.35 2.02
C ALA A 175 -3.96 -4.72 0.91
N ILE A 176 -2.82 -5.32 1.26
CA ILE A 176 -1.80 -5.76 0.30
C ILE A 176 -1.70 -7.28 0.37
N LEU A 177 -1.96 -7.96 -0.73
CA LEU A 177 -1.67 -9.39 -0.88
C LEU A 177 -0.31 -9.59 -1.56
N TYR A 178 0.58 -10.30 -0.88
CA TYR A 178 1.91 -10.63 -1.40
C TYR A 178 1.94 -11.97 -2.11
N LEU A 179 2.62 -12.02 -3.26
CA LEU A 179 2.66 -13.18 -4.16
C LEU A 179 4.09 -13.61 -4.47
N ASN A 180 4.97 -13.63 -3.46
CA ASN A 180 6.42 -13.84 -3.61
C ASN A 180 6.84 -15.21 -3.03
N PRO A 181 6.74 -16.31 -3.81
CA PRO A 181 7.22 -17.61 -3.35
C PRO A 181 8.71 -17.55 -3.07
N ASP A 182 9.16 -18.34 -2.09
CA ASP A 182 10.58 -18.51 -1.74
C ASP A 182 11.31 -17.24 -1.30
N TRP A 183 10.60 -16.17 -0.93
CA TRP A 183 11.22 -14.98 -0.33
C TRP A 183 12.03 -15.36 0.91
N ARG A 184 13.25 -14.81 1.02
CA ARG A 184 14.14 -15.01 2.16
C ARG A 184 14.61 -13.68 2.73
N GLU A 185 15.01 -13.72 3.99
CA GLU A 185 15.67 -12.58 4.63
C GLU A 185 16.87 -12.12 3.78
N GLY A 186 16.95 -10.82 3.53
CA GLY A 186 17.95 -10.22 2.64
C GLY A 186 17.49 -9.97 1.20
N ASP A 187 16.42 -10.62 0.72
CA ASP A 187 15.84 -10.31 -0.60
C ASP A 187 15.25 -8.89 -0.67
N GLY A 188 14.91 -8.31 0.49
CA GLY A 188 14.37 -6.96 0.60
C GLY A 188 12.90 -6.86 0.22
N GLY A 189 12.42 -5.64 -0.05
CA GLY A 189 11.04 -5.40 -0.48
C GLY A 189 10.00 -5.49 0.65
N GLU A 190 10.43 -5.54 1.91
CA GLU A 190 9.56 -5.49 3.07
C GLU A 190 8.77 -4.18 3.11
N LEU A 191 7.55 -4.23 3.65
CA LEU A 191 6.85 -3.01 4.02
C LEU A 191 7.24 -2.64 5.44
N GLN A 192 7.75 -1.43 5.63
CA GLN A 192 8.06 -0.89 6.95
C GLN A 192 6.94 0.06 7.37
N LEU A 193 6.27 -0.30 8.46
CA LEU A 193 5.19 0.45 9.09
C LEU A 193 5.75 1.29 10.23
N TYR A 194 5.18 2.48 10.43
CA TYR A 194 5.57 3.44 11.47
C TYR A 194 4.35 3.78 12.32
N PRO A 195 3.92 2.86 13.21
CA PRO A 195 2.75 3.06 14.07
C PRO A 195 3.06 4.03 15.21
N TRP A 196 3.27 5.32 14.90
CA TRP A 196 3.57 6.34 15.91
C TRP A 196 2.50 6.37 17.02
N PRO A 197 2.87 6.36 18.31
CA PRO A 197 4.20 6.62 18.88
C PRO A 197 5.10 5.38 19.07
N HIS A 198 4.67 4.20 18.64
CA HIS A 198 5.41 2.95 18.85
C HIS A 198 6.61 2.80 17.90
N ALA A 199 7.39 1.76 18.12
CA ALA A 199 8.53 1.44 17.27
C ALA A 199 8.07 1.02 15.85
N PRO A 200 8.89 1.28 14.81
CA PRO A 200 8.62 0.77 13.47
C PRO A 200 8.51 -0.76 13.44
N VAL A 201 7.67 -1.27 12.54
CA VAL A 201 7.42 -2.70 12.36
C VAL A 201 7.69 -3.07 10.91
N THR A 202 8.48 -4.13 10.69
CA THR A 202 8.85 -4.60 9.35
C THR A 202 8.04 -5.83 9.01
N VAL A 203 7.35 -5.81 7.87
CA VAL A 203 6.51 -6.92 7.38
C VAL A 203 7.13 -7.48 6.10
N ALA A 204 7.67 -8.69 6.20
CA ALA A 204 8.18 -9.43 5.04
C ALA A 204 7.06 -9.70 4.01
N PRO A 205 7.33 -9.57 2.70
CA PRO A 205 6.33 -9.71 1.64
C PRO A 205 6.14 -11.18 1.27
N LEU A 206 5.88 -12.04 2.27
CA LEU A 206 5.78 -13.50 2.09
C LEU A 206 4.64 -13.89 1.16
N HIS A 207 4.80 -14.99 0.43
CA HIS A 207 3.73 -15.54 -0.38
C HIS A 207 2.44 -15.79 0.42
N ASN A 208 1.30 -15.38 -0.12
CA ASN A 208 -0.02 -15.55 0.49
C ASN A 208 -0.19 -14.86 1.86
N ARG A 209 0.59 -13.82 2.10
CA ARG A 209 0.40 -12.88 3.22
C ARG A 209 -0.48 -11.73 2.80
N LEU A 210 -1.56 -11.51 3.53
CA LEU A 210 -2.40 -10.33 3.46
C LEU A 210 -2.06 -9.40 4.62
N LEU A 211 -1.61 -8.19 4.31
CA LEU A 211 -1.42 -7.12 5.28
C LEU A 211 -2.54 -6.10 5.12
N ILE A 212 -3.24 -5.77 6.21
CA ILE A 212 -4.29 -4.74 6.21
C ILE A 212 -3.87 -3.62 7.17
N PHE A 213 -4.00 -2.36 6.76
CA PHE A 213 -3.69 -1.20 7.61
C PHE A 213 -4.56 0.01 7.28
N SER A 214 -4.55 0.98 8.20
CA SER A 214 -5.25 2.26 8.04
C SER A 214 -4.66 3.09 6.90
N THR A 215 -5.45 3.39 5.87
CA THR A 215 -5.02 4.16 4.69
C THR A 215 -4.50 5.54 5.09
N CYS A 216 -5.22 6.24 5.97
CA CYS A 216 -4.96 7.65 6.26
C CYS A 216 -4.10 7.89 7.50
N ARG A 217 -3.87 6.86 8.32
CA ARG A 217 -3.19 7.01 9.62
C ARG A 217 -1.95 6.13 9.78
N MET A 218 -1.71 5.17 8.90
CA MET A 218 -0.49 4.35 8.94
C MET A 218 0.59 4.92 8.03
N LEU A 219 1.62 5.51 8.64
CA LEU A 219 2.82 5.92 7.93
C LEU A 219 3.63 4.69 7.52
N HIS A 220 4.05 4.60 6.27
CA HIS A 220 4.77 3.42 5.80
C HIS A 220 5.66 3.70 4.58
N ARG A 221 6.62 2.82 4.34
CA ARG A 221 7.45 2.77 3.11
C ARG A 221 7.67 1.33 2.67
N VAL A 222 8.06 1.13 1.42
CA VAL A 222 8.55 -0.17 0.93
C VAL A 222 10.08 -0.10 0.90
N LEU A 223 10.76 -1.03 1.55
CA LEU A 223 12.22 -1.12 1.54
C LEU A 223 12.74 -1.52 0.14
N PRO A 224 14.00 -1.19 -0.21
CA PRO A 224 14.62 -1.60 -1.47
C PRO A 224 14.50 -3.11 -1.70
N SER A 225 13.92 -3.50 -2.83
CA SER A 225 13.80 -4.91 -3.24
C SER A 225 14.99 -5.32 -4.09
N ARG A 226 15.65 -6.43 -3.77
CA ARG A 226 16.74 -7.02 -4.58
C ARG A 226 16.24 -8.06 -5.57
N ARG A 227 14.99 -8.49 -5.42
CA ARG A 227 14.31 -9.47 -6.27
C ARG A 227 13.03 -8.92 -6.85
N GLU A 228 12.51 -9.62 -7.85
CA GLU A 228 11.14 -9.41 -8.34
C GLU A 228 10.15 -9.56 -7.18
N ARG A 229 9.29 -8.56 -7.00
CA ARG A 229 8.27 -8.49 -5.95
C ARG A 229 6.92 -8.18 -6.56
N LEU A 230 5.99 -9.12 -6.43
CA LEU A 230 4.60 -9.03 -6.87
C LEU A 230 3.68 -8.84 -5.67
N CYS A 231 2.74 -7.91 -5.84
CA CYS A 231 1.59 -7.77 -4.96
C CYS A 231 0.43 -7.18 -5.74
N PHE A 232 -0.75 -7.22 -5.15
CA PHE A 232 -1.77 -6.24 -5.48
C PHE A 232 -2.29 -5.58 -4.20
N THR A 233 -2.68 -4.32 -4.36
CA THR A 233 -3.19 -3.47 -3.29
C THR A 233 -4.66 -3.24 -3.51
N THR A 234 -5.48 -3.59 -2.53
CA THR A 234 -6.91 -3.33 -2.46
C THR A 234 -7.16 -2.14 -1.54
N TRP A 235 -7.66 -1.03 -2.08
CA TRP A 235 -8.16 0.08 -1.27
C TRP A 235 -9.65 -0.04 -1.05
N MET A 236 -10.07 0.09 0.20
CA MET A 236 -11.48 0.01 0.60
C MET A 236 -11.95 1.37 1.11
N SER A 237 -13.09 1.81 0.58
CA SER A 237 -13.63 3.15 0.81
C SER A 237 -15.02 3.14 1.43
N VAL A 238 -15.32 4.21 2.17
CA VAL A 238 -16.68 4.54 2.65
C VAL A 238 -17.45 5.35 1.60
N LEU A 239 -18.79 5.31 1.58
CA LEU A 239 -19.58 6.11 0.63
C LEU A 239 -19.47 7.61 0.86
N LYS A 240 -19.56 8.03 2.13
CA LYS A 240 -19.45 9.43 2.52
C LYS A 240 -18.13 9.63 3.23
N PRO A 241 -17.23 10.51 2.74
CA PRO A 241 -16.04 10.89 3.48
C PRO A 241 -16.43 11.30 4.90
N ARG A 242 -15.67 10.83 5.90
CA ARG A 242 -15.82 11.35 7.27
C ARG A 242 -15.46 12.83 7.27
N ALA A 243 -16.01 13.59 8.21
CA ALA A 243 -15.56 14.96 8.44
C ALA A 243 -14.04 14.95 8.63
N ALA A 244 -13.34 15.86 7.94
CA ALA A 244 -11.90 15.96 8.03
C ALA A 244 -11.50 16.19 9.51
N PRO A 245 -10.38 15.61 9.97
CA PRO A 245 -9.84 15.95 11.27
C PRO A 245 -9.54 17.46 11.32
N PRO A 246 -9.63 18.08 12.51
CA PRO A 246 -9.32 19.49 12.63
C PRO A 246 -7.86 19.74 12.24
N SER A 247 -7.61 20.80 11.47
CA SER A 247 -6.25 21.21 11.13
C SER A 247 -5.46 21.61 12.38
N LEU A 248 -4.12 21.60 12.31
CA LEU A 248 -3.28 22.07 13.43
C LEU A 248 -3.64 23.50 13.88
N SER A 249 -4.02 24.38 12.95
CA SER A 249 -4.48 25.74 13.28
C SER A 249 -5.81 25.74 14.04
N GLN A 250 -6.77 24.90 13.64
CA GLN A 250 -8.05 24.74 14.35
C GLN A 250 -7.85 24.12 15.75
N ILE A 251 -6.95 23.15 15.86
CA ILE A 251 -6.55 22.55 17.14
C ILE A 251 -5.91 23.62 18.04
N HIS A 252 -5.03 24.45 17.49
CA HIS A 252 -4.40 25.53 18.24
C HIS A 252 -5.41 26.53 18.81
N GLN A 253 -6.37 26.97 17.99
CA GLN A 253 -7.46 27.85 18.45
C GLN A 253 -8.26 27.23 19.60
N LYS A 254 -8.59 25.92 19.53
CA LYS A 254 -9.27 25.20 20.61
C LYS A 254 -8.40 25.03 21.86
N SER A 255 -7.09 24.89 21.71
CA SER A 255 -6.18 24.77 22.86
C SER A 255 -6.09 26.08 23.66
N GLN A 256 -6.09 27.23 22.97
CA GLN A 256 -6.02 28.54 23.60
C GLN A 256 -7.26 28.89 24.43
N SER A 257 -8.43 28.35 24.07
CA SER A 257 -9.67 28.54 24.84
C SER A 257 -9.77 27.66 26.09
N GLY A 258 -8.73 26.88 26.41
CA GLY A 258 -8.72 25.94 27.54
C GLY A 258 -9.56 24.68 27.30
N ALA A 259 -10.03 24.44 26.08
CA ALA A 259 -10.94 23.34 25.74
C ALA A 259 -10.24 22.00 25.46
N LEU A 260 -8.90 21.95 25.45
CA LEU A 260 -8.10 20.74 25.19
C LEU A 260 -7.00 20.60 26.24
N ALA A 261 -7.03 19.48 26.98
CA ALA A 261 -5.91 19.07 27.82
C ALA A 261 -4.70 18.62 26.97
N ALA A 262 -3.49 18.72 27.51
CA ALA A 262 -2.26 18.36 26.80
C ALA A 262 -2.25 16.89 26.30
N ASP A 263 -2.88 15.96 27.01
CA ASP A 263 -3.01 14.56 26.57
C ASP A 263 -4.04 14.39 25.44
N ALA A 264 -5.11 15.19 25.44
CA ALA A 264 -6.10 15.19 24.36
C ALA A 264 -5.47 15.72 23.05
N LEU A 265 -4.52 16.65 23.14
CA LEU A 265 -3.77 17.14 21.99
C LEU A 265 -2.98 16.04 21.30
N LEU A 266 -2.31 15.16 22.07
CA LEU A 266 -1.52 14.05 21.53
C LEU A 266 -2.39 12.94 20.91
N ALA A 267 -3.69 12.94 21.18
CA ALA A 267 -4.64 12.04 20.55
C ALA A 267 -5.11 12.53 19.16
N GLU A 268 -4.96 13.82 18.85
CA GLU A 268 -5.40 14.41 17.58
C GLU A 268 -4.58 13.89 16.38
N VAL A 269 -5.28 13.48 15.32
CA VAL A 269 -4.66 12.81 14.16
C VAL A 269 -3.59 13.67 13.51
N GLU A 270 -3.86 14.95 13.29
CA GLU A 270 -2.92 15.86 12.62
C GLU A 270 -1.70 16.19 13.49
N VAL A 271 -1.86 16.22 14.81
CA VAL A 271 -0.73 16.36 15.76
C VAL A 271 0.16 15.12 15.69
N ARG A 272 -0.43 13.92 15.69
CA ARG A 272 0.31 12.65 15.58
C ARG A 272 1.04 12.53 14.25
N LYS A 273 0.42 12.92 13.13
CA LYS A 273 1.08 12.96 11.81
C LYS A 273 2.23 13.95 11.78
N ALA A 274 2.08 15.15 12.36
CA ALA A 274 3.14 16.14 12.47
C ALA A 274 4.32 15.62 13.31
N LEU A 275 4.04 15.00 14.46
CA LEU A 275 5.05 14.37 15.31
C LEU A 275 5.77 13.23 14.59
N ALA A 276 5.03 12.32 13.94
CA ALA A 276 5.62 11.24 13.16
C ALA A 276 6.52 11.76 12.03
N MET A 277 6.11 12.81 11.32
CA MET A 277 6.92 13.44 10.27
C MET A 277 8.27 13.95 10.81
N LEU A 278 8.27 14.56 11.99
CA LEU A 278 9.47 15.13 12.58
C LEU A 278 10.35 14.06 13.24
N ASP A 279 9.75 13.09 13.93
CA ASP A 279 10.46 11.97 14.56
C ASP A 279 11.15 11.08 13.53
N PHE A 280 10.56 10.94 12.34
CA PHE A 280 11.09 10.13 11.24
C PHE A 280 11.62 10.99 10.08
N ARG A 281 12.00 12.25 10.33
CA ARG A 281 12.43 13.19 9.28
C ARG A 281 13.59 12.67 8.45
N GLU A 282 14.65 12.19 9.11
CA GLU A 282 15.84 11.65 8.44
C GLU A 282 15.50 10.43 7.58
N GLU A 283 14.62 9.57 8.09
CA GLU A 283 14.19 8.36 7.40
C GLU A 283 13.29 8.69 6.20
N TRP A 284 12.45 9.72 6.33
CA TRP A 284 11.65 10.25 5.23
C TRP A 284 12.55 10.79 4.11
N GLN A 285 13.54 11.62 4.43
CA GLN A 285 14.51 12.14 3.46
C GLN A 285 15.27 11.01 2.75
N ARG A 286 15.77 10.04 3.53
CA ARG A 286 16.46 8.85 2.99
C ARG A 286 15.56 8.08 2.02
N SER A 287 14.29 7.87 2.39
CA SER A 287 13.34 7.14 1.54
C SER A 287 13.02 7.87 0.22
N LEU A 288 12.97 9.20 0.23
CA LEU A 288 12.80 10.01 -0.98
C LEU A 288 13.99 9.86 -1.93
N GLN A 289 15.21 9.92 -1.38
CA GLN A 289 16.46 9.72 -2.13
C GLN A 289 16.56 8.30 -2.70
N GLN A 290 16.22 7.28 -1.92
CA GLN A 290 16.26 5.87 -2.35
C GLN A 290 15.26 5.59 -3.48
N SER A 291 14.04 6.11 -3.36
CA SER A 291 12.94 5.79 -4.28
C SER A 291 13.00 6.52 -5.63
N HIS A 292 13.59 7.71 -5.69
CA HIS A 292 13.67 8.50 -6.93
C HIS A 292 15.09 8.69 -7.46
N ARG A 293 16.10 8.15 -6.76
CA ARG A 293 17.53 8.26 -7.12
C ARG A 293 17.92 9.72 -7.45
N ALA A 294 19.04 9.93 -8.12
CA ALA A 294 19.48 11.26 -8.56
C ALA A 294 18.72 11.78 -9.81
N GLU A 295 17.43 11.42 -9.96
CA GLU A 295 16.61 11.87 -11.09
C GLU A 295 16.24 13.36 -11.00
N ALA A 296 16.00 13.96 -12.16
CA ALA A 296 15.56 15.35 -12.26
C ALA A 296 14.18 15.51 -11.60
N GLY A 297 14.13 16.19 -10.45
CA GLY A 297 12.90 16.38 -9.65
C GLY A 297 13.01 15.83 -8.23
N SER A 298 13.96 14.94 -7.94
CA SER A 298 14.19 14.40 -6.60
C SER A 298 14.57 15.49 -5.58
N ARG A 299 15.28 16.53 -6.03
CA ARG A 299 15.61 17.69 -5.17
C ARG A 299 14.37 18.48 -4.76
N ALA A 300 13.45 18.71 -5.70
CA ALA A 300 12.20 19.43 -5.42
C ALA A 300 11.34 18.69 -4.38
N LEU A 301 11.29 17.36 -4.47
CA LEU A 301 10.62 16.53 -3.46
C LEU A 301 11.21 16.69 -2.05
N LEU A 302 12.54 16.75 -1.95
CA LEU A 302 13.22 16.99 -0.68
C LEU A 302 12.96 18.39 -0.16
N ASP A 303 13.03 19.41 -1.02
CA ASP A 303 12.79 20.80 -0.63
C ASP A 303 11.33 21.01 -0.18
N ASP A 304 10.35 20.43 -0.90
CA ASP A 304 8.93 20.46 -0.53
C ASP A 304 8.68 19.74 0.81
N PHE A 305 9.34 18.59 1.04
CA PHE A 305 9.28 17.89 2.31
C PHE A 305 9.86 18.74 3.46
N GLU A 306 11.03 19.35 3.26
CA GLU A 306 11.68 20.18 4.27
C GLU A 306 10.85 21.42 4.62
N ALA A 307 10.25 22.07 3.62
CA ALA A 307 9.33 23.17 3.83
C ALA A 307 8.11 22.73 4.67
N LYS A 308 7.52 21.58 4.33
CA LYS A 308 6.40 21.02 5.09
C LYS A 308 6.79 20.68 6.53
N ALA A 309 7.95 20.04 6.74
CA ALA A 309 8.45 19.73 8.07
C ALA A 309 8.67 20.99 8.92
N GLY A 310 9.18 22.07 8.32
CA GLY A 310 9.31 23.38 8.99
C GLY A 310 7.97 23.95 9.45
N VAL A 311 6.93 23.88 8.60
CA VAL A 311 5.56 24.29 8.96
C VAL A 311 5.00 23.45 10.12
N MET A 312 5.21 22.13 10.08
CA MET A 312 4.75 21.23 11.15
C MET A 312 5.46 21.51 12.48
N GLN A 313 6.76 21.78 12.44
CA GLN A 313 7.55 22.14 13.63
C GLN A 313 7.01 23.43 14.27
N GLN A 314 6.80 24.48 13.48
CA GLN A 314 6.24 25.75 13.97
C GLN A 314 4.84 25.57 14.56
N ALA A 315 4.00 24.77 13.93
CA ALA A 315 2.66 24.49 14.40
C ALA A 315 2.65 23.74 15.74
N LEU A 316 3.53 22.75 15.92
CA LEU A 316 3.67 22.02 17.19
C LEU A 316 4.24 22.90 18.31
N GLU A 317 5.19 23.78 18.00
CA GLU A 317 5.71 24.76 18.97
C GLU A 317 4.61 25.72 19.45
N ALA A 318 3.75 26.20 18.54
CA ALA A 318 2.60 27.01 18.88
C ALA A 318 1.59 26.26 19.77
N LEU A 319 1.48 24.94 19.60
CA LEU A 319 0.68 24.05 20.45
C LEU A 319 1.35 23.70 21.79
N GLY A 320 2.55 24.21 22.06
CA GLY A 320 3.30 23.93 23.29
C GLY A 320 4.01 22.57 23.30
N VAL A 321 4.05 21.86 22.18
CA VAL A 321 4.73 20.57 22.03
C VAL A 321 6.19 20.82 21.66
N ARG A 322 7.04 21.00 22.69
CA ARG A 322 8.46 21.37 22.51
C ARG A 322 9.40 20.16 22.60
N ASP A 323 9.12 19.23 23.50
CA ASP A 323 9.89 17.99 23.65
C ASP A 323 9.16 16.83 22.95
N ARG A 324 9.70 16.39 21.81
CA ARG A 324 9.13 15.29 21.03
C ARG A 324 9.29 13.93 21.72
N GLN A 325 10.36 13.74 22.50
CA GLN A 325 10.58 12.49 23.23
C GLN A 325 9.57 12.35 24.36
N GLU A 326 9.34 13.42 25.12
CA GLU A 326 8.29 13.47 26.13
C GLU A 326 6.90 13.26 25.50
N ALA A 327 6.60 13.98 24.41
CA ALA A 327 5.33 13.83 23.69
C ALA A 327 5.09 12.39 23.23
N ARG A 328 6.13 11.72 22.70
CA ARG A 328 6.06 10.33 22.28
C ARG A 328 5.84 9.38 23.46
N GLN A 329 6.53 9.58 24.59
CA GLN A 329 6.35 8.78 25.80
C GLN A 329 4.94 8.91 26.36
N ARG A 330 4.43 10.13 26.46
CA ARG A 330 3.07 10.41 26.91
C ARG A 330 2.04 9.79 25.98
N ALA A 331 2.17 10.00 24.68
CA ALA A 331 1.28 9.41 23.69
C ALA A 331 1.28 7.87 23.73
N ALA A 332 2.42 7.23 24.01
CA ALA A 332 2.51 5.78 24.14
C ALA A 332 1.79 5.23 25.38
N GLY A 333 1.65 6.04 26.43
CA GLY A 333 0.88 5.72 27.63
C GLY A 333 -0.62 6.01 27.50
N LEU A 334 -1.05 6.71 26.45
CA LEU A 334 -2.47 6.96 26.24
C LEU A 334 -3.16 5.66 25.82
N CYS A 335 -4.20 5.29 26.56
CA CYS A 335 -5.18 4.31 26.08
C CYS A 335 -5.96 4.98 24.94
N MET A 336 -5.39 4.89 23.75
CA MET A 336 -6.00 5.38 22.54
C MET A 336 -7.26 4.53 22.32
N GLY A 337 -8.43 5.11 22.60
CA GLY A 337 -9.71 4.43 22.46
C GLY A 337 -9.82 3.74 21.09
N GLY A 338 -10.61 2.66 21.01
CA GLY A 338 -10.55 1.68 19.91
C GLY A 338 -10.71 2.23 18.48
N SER A 339 -10.94 3.51 18.22
CA SER A 339 -11.00 4.12 16.88
C SER A 339 -9.80 4.99 16.52
N ALA A 340 -8.74 5.04 17.34
CA ALA A 340 -7.60 5.92 17.10
C ALA A 340 -6.90 5.70 15.76
N TRP A 341 -6.97 4.49 15.21
CA TRP A 341 -6.39 4.15 13.92
C TRP A 341 -7.39 4.11 12.75
N LEU A 342 -8.70 4.10 12.99
CA LEU A 342 -9.73 3.77 11.97
C LEU A 342 -10.81 4.83 11.77
#